data_AF-A0A352RJ12-F1
#
_entry.id   AF-A0A352RJ12-F1
#
_cell.length_a   1.000
_cell.length_b   1.000
_cell.length_c   1.000
_cell.angle_alpha   90.00
_cell.angle_beta   90.00
_cell.angle_gamma   90.00
#
_symmetry.space_group_name_H-M   'P 1'
#
loop_
_entity.id
_entity.type
_entity.pdbx_description
1 polymer ?
#
loop_
_entity_poly.entity_id
_entity_poly.type
_entity_poly.pdbx_seq_one_letter_code
_entity_poly.pdbx_strand_id
1 'polypeptide(L)'
;KTRQEYFGFESDIVTEQLFPSSKLLSKITGVDVQPNKAIVGANAFAHEAGIHQHGVLKNPLTYEIMTPQSVGIKSSNLVMGKHSGRFAL
;
A
#
# COMPACT_ATOMS: atom_id res chain seq x y z
N LYS A 1 12.17 -4.59 4.92
CA LYS A 1 12.68 -4.81 3.54
C LYS A 1 11.94 -6.01 2.94
N THR A 2 11.54 -5.95 1.66
CA THR A 2 10.65 -6.96 1.04
C THR A 2 11.45 -8.10 0.42
N ARG A 3 11.19 -9.34 0.84
CA ARG A 3 11.83 -10.58 0.31
C ARG A 3 13.37 -10.60 0.38
N GLN A 4 13.95 -10.05 1.45
CA GLN A 4 15.41 -9.97 1.64
C GLN A 4 16.10 -11.35 1.55
N GLU A 5 15.49 -12.39 2.12
CA GLU A 5 16.00 -13.77 2.10
C GLU A 5 16.16 -14.36 0.70
N TYR A 6 15.39 -13.87 -0.28
CA TYR A 6 15.44 -14.37 -1.66
C TYR A 6 16.42 -13.59 -2.53
N PHE A 7 16.53 -12.28 -2.33
CA PHE A 7 17.27 -11.39 -3.22
C PHE A 7 18.67 -11.04 -2.71
N GLY A 8 18.92 -11.06 -1.39
CA GLY A 8 20.23 -10.76 -0.82
C GLY A 8 20.76 -9.34 -1.10
N PHE A 9 19.93 -8.43 -1.62
CA PHE A 9 20.33 -7.05 -1.91
C PHE A 9 20.05 -6.13 -0.74
N GLU A 10 20.98 -5.20 -0.53
CA GLU A 10 20.80 -4.06 0.35
C GLU A 10 20.78 -2.76 -0.45
N SER A 11 20.10 -1.75 0.10
CA SER A 11 20.12 -0.39 -0.41
C SER A 11 20.03 0.58 0.76
N ASP A 12 20.56 1.78 0.53
CA ASP A 12 20.48 2.93 1.44
C ASP A 12 19.23 3.78 1.20
N ILE A 13 18.25 3.23 0.47
CA ILE A 13 16.99 3.93 0.19
C ILE A 13 16.19 4.03 1.49
N VAL A 14 15.88 5.25 1.90
CA VAL A 14 14.91 5.54 2.96
C VAL A 14 13.51 5.31 2.40
N THR A 15 12.98 4.09 2.54
CA THR A 15 11.75 3.67 1.87
C THR A 15 10.52 4.44 2.35
N GLU A 16 10.55 4.96 3.57
CA GLU A 16 9.52 5.82 4.16
C GLU A 16 9.35 7.14 3.39
N GLN A 17 10.30 7.52 2.52
CA GLN A 17 10.22 8.70 1.67
C GLN A 17 9.64 8.43 0.28
N LEU A 18 9.32 7.17 -0.08
CA LEU A 18 8.79 6.83 -1.41
C LEU A 18 7.47 7.55 -1.70
N PHE A 19 6.49 7.43 -0.82
CA PHE A 19 5.19 8.10 -1.00
C PHE A 19 5.28 9.64 -0.90
N PRO A 20 5.92 10.25 0.13
CA PRO A 20 6.11 11.69 0.20
C PRO A 20 6.82 12.27 -1.03
N SER A 21 7.89 11.63 -1.49
CA SER A 21 8.65 12.08 -2.67
C SER A 21 7.81 12.00 -3.94
N SER A 22 7.05 10.91 -4.12
CA SER A 22 6.12 10.78 -5.25
C SER A 22 5.05 11.87 -5.23
N LYS A 23 4.47 12.19 -4.05
CA LYS A 23 3.48 13.26 -3.90
C LYS A 23 4.08 14.63 -4.20
N LEU A 24 5.32 14.88 -3.78
CA LEU A 24 6.03 16.13 -4.09
C LEU A 24 6.27 16.26 -5.60
N LEU A 25 6.75 15.20 -6.25
CA LEU A 25 6.99 15.21 -7.69
C LEU A 25 5.72 15.48 -8.50
N SER A 26 4.59 14.86 -8.14
CA SER A 26 3.30 15.15 -8.79
C SER A 26 2.88 16.61 -8.62
N LYS A 27 3.12 17.22 -7.46
CA LYS A 27 2.84 18.66 -7.26
C LYS A 27 3.72 19.56 -8.13
N ILE A 28 4.98 19.19 -8.33
CA ILE A 28 5.94 19.97 -9.13
C ILE A 28 5.61 19.85 -10.62
N THR A 29 5.30 18.65 -11.09
CA THR A 29 5.12 18.35 -12.52
C THR A 29 3.70 18.54 -13.01
N GLY A 30 2.71 18.57 -12.12
CA GLY A 30 1.29 18.55 -12.48
C GLY A 30 0.80 17.20 -13.01
N VAL A 31 1.64 16.15 -12.95
CA VAL A 31 1.28 14.80 -13.41
C VAL A 31 0.85 13.95 -12.23
N ASP A 32 -0.42 13.53 -12.24
CA ASP A 32 -0.97 12.67 -11.20
C ASP A 32 -0.47 11.22 -11.29
N VAL A 33 -0.34 10.60 -10.12
CA VAL A 33 -0.03 9.17 -9.99
C VAL A 33 -1.30 8.36 -10.24
N GLN A 34 -1.21 7.36 -11.12
CA GLN A 34 -2.31 6.43 -11.34
C GLN A 34 -2.69 5.71 -10.03
N PRO A 35 -3.99 5.53 -9.72
CA PRO A 35 -4.41 4.93 -8.45
C PRO A 35 -3.82 3.53 -8.18
N ASN A 36 -3.58 2.74 -9.22
CA ASN A 36 -3.04 1.38 -9.17
C ASN A 36 -1.50 1.32 -9.26
N LYS A 37 -0.81 2.46 -9.29
CA LYS A 37 0.66 2.46 -9.33
C LYS A 37 1.20 1.76 -8.08
N ALA A 38 2.08 0.78 -8.29
CA ALA A 38 2.71 0.05 -7.20
C ALA A 38 3.36 1.00 -6.18
N ILE A 39 3.19 0.69 -4.89
CA ILE A 39 3.74 1.40 -3.72
C ILE A 39 3.10 2.79 -3.47
N VAL A 40 2.98 3.63 -4.50
CA VAL A 40 2.66 5.07 -4.33
C VAL A 40 1.26 5.46 -4.81
N GLY A 41 0.53 4.57 -5.49
CA GLY A 41 -0.83 4.80 -5.95
C GLY A 41 -1.82 4.86 -4.79
N ALA A 42 -2.91 5.62 -4.97
CA ALA A 42 -3.96 5.79 -3.95
C ALA A 42 -4.59 4.46 -3.49
N ASN A 43 -4.57 3.43 -4.34
CA ASN A 43 -5.13 2.11 -4.06
C ASN A 43 -4.06 1.06 -3.71
N ALA A 44 -2.79 1.44 -3.54
CA ALA A 44 -1.69 0.50 -3.32
C ALA A 44 -1.86 -0.35 -2.04
N PHE A 45 -2.60 0.15 -1.06
CA PHE A 45 -2.94 -0.53 0.21
C PHE A 45 -4.45 -0.48 0.48
N ALA A 46 -5.26 -0.50 -0.59
CA ALA A 46 -6.70 -0.49 -0.52
C ALA A 46 -7.28 -1.90 -0.70
N HIS A 47 -8.20 -2.31 0.18
CA HIS A 47 -8.81 -3.65 0.14
C HIS A 47 -10.34 -3.55 0.09
N GLU A 48 -10.95 -4.09 -0.97
CA GLU A 48 -12.41 -4.00 -1.21
C GLU A 48 -13.15 -5.33 -0.98
N ALA A 49 -12.59 -6.45 -1.45
CA ALA A 49 -13.28 -7.74 -1.39
C ALA A 49 -13.43 -8.22 0.06
N GLY A 50 -14.63 -8.64 0.46
CA GLY A 50 -14.94 -9.02 1.85
C GLY A 50 -14.00 -10.07 2.46
N ILE A 51 -13.54 -11.04 1.65
CA ILE A 51 -12.55 -12.03 2.10
C ILE A 51 -11.14 -11.44 2.29
N HIS A 52 -10.77 -10.43 1.49
CA HIS A 52 -9.49 -9.72 1.63
C HIS A 52 -9.53 -8.83 2.86
N GLN A 53 -10.65 -8.12 3.08
CA GLN A 53 -10.87 -7.31 4.28
C GLN A 53 -10.78 -8.17 5.55
N HIS A 54 -11.46 -9.33 5.59
CA HIS A 54 -11.33 -10.27 6.71
C HIS A 54 -9.88 -10.73 6.89
N GLY A 55 -9.19 -11.10 5.81
CA GLY A 55 -7.81 -11.54 5.87
C GLY A 55 -6.88 -10.48 6.44
N VAL A 56 -6.99 -9.24 5.98
CA VAL A 56 -6.18 -8.11 6.46
C VAL A 56 -6.48 -7.79 7.92
N LEU A 57 -7.74 -7.84 8.36
CA LEU A 57 -8.13 -7.63 9.75
C LEU A 57 -7.55 -8.70 10.69
N LYS A 58 -7.46 -9.95 10.24
CA LYS A 58 -6.84 -11.05 11.03
C LYS A 58 -5.32 -11.00 11.02
N ASN A 59 -4.73 -10.82 9.84
CA ASN A 59 -3.29 -10.75 9.64
C ASN A 59 -3.00 -9.97 8.34
N PRO A 60 -2.55 -8.71 8.43
CA PRO A 60 -2.24 -7.88 7.27
C PRO A 60 -1.31 -8.54 6.25
N LEU A 61 -0.34 -9.35 6.72
CA LEU A 61 0.63 -10.05 5.85
C LEU A 61 -0.01 -11.04 4.86
N THR A 62 -1.28 -11.40 5.07
CA THR A 62 -2.05 -12.25 4.15
C THR A 62 -2.20 -11.60 2.77
N TYR A 63 -2.36 -10.28 2.71
CA TYR A 63 -2.58 -9.53 1.47
C TYR A 63 -1.66 -8.32 1.32
N GLU A 64 -0.88 -7.98 2.34
CA GLU A 64 0.11 -6.90 2.33
C GLU A 64 1.52 -7.48 2.43
N ILE A 65 2.25 -7.52 1.31
CA ILE A 65 3.65 -7.98 1.28
C ILE A 65 4.60 -7.05 2.05
N MET A 66 4.17 -5.82 2.30
CA MET A 66 4.87 -4.79 3.07
C MET A 66 3.83 -3.94 3.79
N THR A 67 4.21 -3.24 4.85
CA THR A 67 3.27 -2.34 5.54
C THR A 67 3.17 -0.98 4.83
N PRO A 68 2.03 -0.28 4.89
CA PRO A 68 1.92 1.08 4.36
C PRO A 68 2.97 2.02 4.95
N GLN A 69 3.26 1.87 6.25
CA GLN A 69 4.20 2.72 6.97
C GLN A 69 5.63 2.56 6.44
N SER A 70 6.00 1.35 6.02
CA SER A 70 7.33 1.08 5.45
C SER A 70 7.63 1.85 4.16
N VAL A 71 6.61 2.44 3.52
CA VAL A 71 6.73 3.24 2.28
C VAL A 71 6.26 4.69 2.43
N GLY A 72 5.97 5.13 3.66
CA GLY A 72 5.56 6.50 3.96
C GLY A 72 4.05 6.77 3.88
N ILE A 73 3.23 5.71 3.87
CA ILE A 73 1.76 5.82 3.94
C ILE A 73 1.30 5.58 5.38
N LYS A 74 0.38 6.41 5.88
CA LYS A 74 -0.04 6.38 7.29
C LYS A 74 -0.72 5.06 7.69
N SER A 75 -1.62 4.57 6.85
CA SER A 75 -2.43 3.38 7.11
C SER A 75 -3.02 2.81 5.82
N SER A 76 -3.40 1.54 5.85
CA SER A 76 -4.20 0.90 4.82
C SER A 76 -5.62 1.46 4.83
N ASN A 77 -6.30 1.41 3.67
CA ASN A 77 -7.69 1.85 3.55
C ASN A 77 -8.58 0.65 3.23
N LEU A 78 -9.64 0.46 4.02
CA LEU A 78 -10.70 -0.49 3.69
C LEU A 78 -11.72 0.25 2.81
N VAL A 79 -11.87 -0.20 1.56
CA VAL A 79 -12.81 0.41 0.61
C VAL A 79 -14.15 -0.31 0.72
N MET A 80 -15.21 0.46 0.95
CA MET A 80 -16.57 -0.06 0.99
C MET A 80 -17.18 -0.03 -0.42
N GLY A 81 -17.47 -1.20 -0.95
CA GLY A 81 -18.03 -1.40 -2.28
C GLY A 81 -19.03 -2.56 -2.32
N LYS A 82 -19.61 -2.81 -3.49
CA LYS A 82 -20.60 -3.89 -3.70
C LYS A 82 -20.10 -5.30 -3.35
N HIS A 83 -18.79 -5.49 -3.26
CA HIS A 83 -18.15 -6.76 -2.92
C HIS A 83 -17.63 -6.80 -1.46
N SER A 84 -17.91 -5.77 -0.67
CA SER A 84 -17.55 -5.74 0.76
C SER A 84 -18.39 -6.74 1.54
N GLY A 85 -17.73 -7.48 2.43
CA GLY A 85 -18.39 -8.49 3.27
C GLY A 85 -19.07 -7.84 4.47
N ARG A 86 -19.99 -8.56 5.13
CA ARG A 86 -20.62 -8.12 6.39
C ARG A 86 -19.62 -7.79 7.51
N PHE A 87 -18.38 -8.30 7.42
CA PHE A 87 -17.30 -8.08 8.37
C PHE A 87 -16.55 -6.74 8.21
N ALA A 88 -16.88 -5.95 7.19
CA ALA A 88 -16.33 -4.60 6.99
C ALA A 88 -17.27 -3.48 7.48
N LEU A 89 -18.40 -3.84 8.10
CA LEU A 89 -19.34 -2.95 8.77
C LEU A 89 -19.04 -2.86 10.27
#